data_AF-A0A0D2MN89-F1
#
_entry.id   AF-A0A0D2MN89-F1
#
_cell.length_a   1.000
_cell.length_b   1.000
_cell.length_c   1.000
_cell.angle_alpha   90.00
_cell.angle_beta   90.00
_cell.angle_gamma   90.00
#
_symmetry.space_group_name_H-M   'P 1'
#
loop_
_entity.id
_entity.type
_entity.pdbx_description
1 polymer ?
#
loop_
_entity_poly.entity_id
_entity_poly.type
_entity_poly.pdbx_seq_one_letter_code
_entity_poly.pdbx_strand_id
1 'polypeptide(L)'
;MADGEGRAAKRPKLLGEDVVWKPSGHDVNLIEVNGKSCTHEVVWPPAQEGGSGQEERSRLPPAPRPGPPARTYPFSLDPFQQTAINCLEAGHNVLVAAHTSAGKTVVAEYAFAMAIRCDGWGPS
;
A
#
# COMPACT_ATOMS: atom_id res chain seq x y z
N MET A 1 -18.24 -10.87 -39.78
CA MET A 1 -18.66 -11.15 -38.39
C MET A 1 -17.37 -11.39 -37.63
N ALA A 2 -16.92 -10.41 -36.84
CA ALA A 2 -15.66 -10.49 -36.12
C ALA A 2 -15.97 -10.46 -34.62
N ASP A 3 -15.62 -11.55 -33.95
CA ASP A 3 -15.63 -11.69 -32.50
C ASP A 3 -14.68 -10.68 -31.86
N GLY A 4 -15.21 -9.90 -30.92
CA GLY A 4 -14.47 -8.90 -30.15
C GLY A 4 -14.62 -9.17 -28.66
N GLU A 5 -13.94 -10.20 -28.17
CA GLU A 5 -13.88 -10.55 -26.75
C GLU A 5 -13.14 -9.44 -25.99
N GLY A 6 -13.88 -8.69 -25.18
CA GLY A 6 -13.36 -7.60 -24.37
C GLY A 6 -12.32 -8.11 -23.37
N ARG A 7 -11.07 -7.72 -23.57
CA ARG A 7 -9.93 -8.06 -22.71
C ARG A 7 -10.15 -7.48 -21.32
N ALA A 8 -10.64 -8.31 -20.39
CA ALA A 8 -10.75 -7.98 -18.98
C ALA A 8 -9.38 -7.49 -18.46
N ALA A 9 -9.33 -6.27 -17.92
CA ALA A 9 -8.15 -5.72 -17.27
C ALA A 9 -7.71 -6.68 -16.15
N LYS A 10 -6.52 -7.26 -16.28
CA LYS A 10 -5.99 -8.22 -15.32
C LYS A 10 -5.82 -7.51 -13.98
N ARG A 11 -6.51 -8.03 -12.95
CA ARG A 11 -6.46 -7.58 -11.56
C ARG A 11 -5.00 -7.40 -11.10
N PRO A 12 -4.60 -6.24 -10.56
CA PRO A 12 -3.28 -6.08 -9.99
C PRO A 12 -3.11 -7.07 -8.83
N LYS A 13 -1.99 -7.80 -8.83
CA LYS A 13 -1.61 -8.78 -7.81
C LYS A 13 -1.20 -8.04 -6.53
N LEU A 14 -2.19 -7.51 -5.83
CA LEU A 14 -2.05 -6.85 -4.54
C LEU A 14 -1.81 -7.92 -3.49
N LEU A 15 -0.54 -8.26 -3.23
CA LEU A 15 -0.12 -9.34 -2.33
C LEU A 15 -0.63 -10.73 -2.80
N GLY A 16 -0.14 -11.81 -2.20
CA GLY A 16 -0.60 -13.19 -2.52
C GLY A 16 -2.12 -13.36 -2.39
N GLU A 17 -2.64 -14.49 -2.86
CA GLU A 17 -4.03 -14.77 -3.27
C GLU A 17 -5.20 -14.53 -2.27
N ASP A 18 -5.01 -13.86 -1.13
CA ASP A 18 -5.97 -13.87 -0.01
C ASP A 18 -6.53 -12.49 0.43
N VAL A 19 -6.55 -11.45 -0.42
CA VAL A 19 -7.19 -10.18 -0.04
C VAL A 19 -8.72 -10.28 -0.12
N VAL A 20 -9.37 -10.54 1.02
CA VAL A 20 -10.84 -10.56 1.13
C VAL A 20 -11.38 -9.14 1.37
N TRP A 21 -11.82 -8.48 0.30
CA TRP A 21 -12.59 -7.23 0.40
C TRP A 21 -14.00 -7.50 0.94
N LYS A 22 -14.33 -6.88 2.08
CA LYS A 22 -15.70 -6.85 2.60
C LYS A 22 -16.14 -5.38 2.71
N PRO A 23 -17.15 -4.92 1.94
CA PRO A 23 -17.70 -3.58 2.09
C PRO A 23 -18.47 -3.53 3.41
N SER A 24 -17.85 -3.03 4.47
CA SER A 24 -18.49 -2.89 5.77
C SER A 24 -19.03 -1.48 5.99
N GLY A 25 -19.88 -0.94 5.10
CA GLY A 25 -20.68 0.30 5.29
C GLY A 25 -19.93 1.63 5.55
N HIS A 26 -18.67 1.57 5.93
CA HIS A 26 -17.70 2.62 6.11
C HIS A 26 -16.57 2.30 5.12
N ASP A 27 -15.92 3.33 4.59
CA ASP A 27 -14.90 3.27 3.53
C ASP A 27 -13.58 2.60 3.96
N VAL A 28 -13.67 1.40 4.54
CA VAL A 28 -12.62 0.63 5.20
C VAL A 28 -12.35 -0.65 4.42
N ASN A 29 -11.09 -0.93 4.15
CA ASN A 29 -10.67 -2.19 3.53
C ASN A 29 -10.19 -3.15 4.62
N LEU A 30 -10.75 -4.36 4.68
CA LEU A 30 -10.21 -5.45 5.48
C LEU A 30 -9.17 -6.21 4.65
N ILE A 31 -7.98 -6.40 5.22
CA ILE A 31 -6.88 -7.14 4.61
C ILE A 31 -6.61 -8.34 5.50
N GLU A 32 -6.70 -9.55 4.94
CA GLU A 32 -6.41 -10.80 5.63
C GLU A 32 -5.24 -11.49 4.93
N VAL A 33 -4.24 -11.96 5.69
CA VAL A 33 -3.12 -12.75 5.15
C VAL A 33 -2.71 -13.75 6.23
N ASN A 34 -2.67 -15.05 5.88
CA ASN A 34 -2.23 -16.13 6.78
C ASN A 34 -2.93 -16.11 8.16
N GLY A 35 -4.24 -15.84 8.20
CA GLY A 35 -5.03 -15.80 9.44
C GLY A 35 -4.81 -14.56 10.32
N LYS A 36 -4.01 -13.59 9.86
CA LYS A 36 -3.87 -12.26 10.48
C LYS A 36 -4.65 -11.24 9.66
N SER A 37 -5.16 -10.19 10.30
CA SER A 37 -5.92 -9.16 9.60
C SER A 37 -5.59 -7.74 10.07
N CYS A 38 -5.88 -6.77 9.20
CA CYS A 38 -5.87 -5.35 9.54
C CYS A 38 -6.90 -4.58 8.72
N THR A 39 -7.29 -3.41 9.21
CA THR A 39 -8.09 -2.44 8.46
C THR A 39 -7.18 -1.42 7.76
N HIS A 40 -7.60 -0.95 6.60
CA HIS A 40 -6.91 0.08 5.82
C HIS A 40 -7.91 1.10 5.28
N GLU A 41 -7.70 2.36 5.62
CA GLU A 41 -8.53 3.49 5.23
C GLU A 41 -7.68 4.52 4.50
N VAL A 42 -8.25 5.17 3.47
CA VAL A 42 -7.56 6.18 2.66
C VAL A 42 -8.36 7.47 2.65
N VAL A 43 -7.68 8.56 2.99
CA VAL A 43 -8.24 9.91 2.90
C VAL A 43 -7.48 10.67 1.83
N TRP A 44 -8.20 11.09 0.80
CA TRP A 44 -7.66 11.94 -0.26
C TRP A 44 -8.01 13.41 0.03
N PRO A 45 -7.06 14.35 -0.16
CA PRO A 45 -7.36 15.77 -0.07
C PRO A 45 -8.44 16.16 -1.10
N PRO A 46 -9.22 17.22 -0.84
CA PRO A 46 -10.20 17.71 -1.81
C PRO A 46 -9.51 17.99 -3.16
N ALA A 47 -10.23 17.79 -4.26
CA ALA A 47 -9.68 18.10 -5.57
C ALA A 47 -9.39 19.60 -5.63
N GLN A 48 -8.18 19.95 -6.03
CA GLN A 48 -7.80 21.35 -6.19
C GLN A 48 -8.48 21.88 -7.45
N GLU A 49 -9.21 22.98 -7.35
CA GLU A 49 -9.84 23.61 -8.52
C GLU A 49 -8.77 23.92 -9.58
N GLY A 50 -8.92 23.33 -10.76
CA GLY A 50 -8.00 23.50 -11.89
C GLY A 50 -6.87 22.46 -12.00
N GLY A 51 -6.80 21.48 -11.10
CA GLY A 51 -5.88 20.35 -11.24
C GLY A 51 -6.33 19.38 -12.34
N SER A 52 -5.57 19.28 -13.43
CA SER A 52 -5.83 18.36 -14.55
C SER A 52 -5.55 16.88 -14.24
N GLY A 53 -5.31 16.54 -12.97
CA GLY A 53 -4.94 15.19 -12.53
C GLY A 53 -6.14 14.38 -12.07
N GLN A 54 -6.79 13.66 -12.98
CA GLN A 54 -7.57 12.46 -12.63
C GLN A 54 -6.61 11.31 -12.28
N GLU A 55 -5.67 11.51 -11.35
CA GLU A 55 -5.01 10.35 -10.77
C GLU A 55 -6.08 9.59 -9.98
N GLU A 56 -6.26 8.33 -10.34
CA GLU A 56 -7.30 7.44 -9.85
C GLU A 56 -7.21 7.40 -8.31
N ARG A 57 -8.13 8.09 -7.62
CA ARG A 57 -8.21 8.19 -6.14
C ARG A 57 -8.61 6.86 -5.52
N SER A 58 -7.76 5.86 -5.70
CA SER A 58 -7.98 4.50 -5.26
C SER A 58 -8.04 4.47 -3.74
N ARG A 59 -9.05 3.79 -3.20
CA ARG A 59 -9.12 3.49 -1.76
C ARG A 59 -8.44 2.18 -1.44
N LEU A 60 -8.00 1.43 -2.44
CA LEU A 60 -7.32 0.16 -2.26
C LEU A 60 -5.86 0.38 -1.83
N PRO A 61 -5.29 -0.56 -1.06
CA PRO A 61 -3.85 -0.57 -0.81
C PRO A 61 -3.08 -0.52 -2.12
N PRO A 62 -2.00 0.28 -2.21
CA PRO A 62 -1.16 0.30 -3.39
C PRO A 62 -0.43 -1.04 -3.58
N ALA A 63 -0.12 -1.35 -4.84
CA ALA A 63 0.68 -2.52 -5.17
C ALA A 63 2.11 -2.36 -4.64
N PRO A 64 2.81 -3.46 -4.32
CA PRO A 64 4.23 -3.41 -3.99
C PRO A 64 5.03 -2.73 -5.11
N ARG A 65 5.93 -1.82 -4.72
CA ARG A 65 6.82 -1.15 -5.68
C ARG A 65 7.73 -2.19 -6.36
N PRO A 66 7.94 -2.11 -7.68
CA PRO A 66 8.91 -2.94 -8.36
C PRO A 66 10.35 -2.55 -7.96
N GLY A 67 11.20 -3.56 -7.74
CA GLY A 67 12.62 -3.37 -7.42
C GLY A 67 12.99 -3.78 -5.99
N PRO A 68 14.26 -3.57 -5.59
CA PRO A 68 14.74 -3.99 -4.28
C PRO A 68 14.08 -3.19 -3.15
N PRO A 69 13.61 -3.83 -2.07
CA PRO A 69 13.03 -3.12 -0.92
C PRO A 69 14.10 -2.29 -0.20
N ALA A 70 13.67 -1.28 0.57
CA ALA A 70 14.60 -0.43 1.31
C ALA A 70 15.29 -1.21 2.44
N ARG A 71 14.57 -2.20 2.98
CA ARG A 71 15.01 -3.07 4.06
C ARG A 71 14.32 -4.42 3.93
N THR A 72 15.06 -5.49 4.20
CA THR A 72 14.53 -6.86 4.27
C THR A 72 14.50 -7.33 5.71
N TYR A 73 13.51 -8.13 6.07
CA TYR A 73 13.38 -8.71 7.41
C TYR A 73 13.48 -10.24 7.33
N PRO A 74 14.10 -10.91 8.33
CA PRO A 74 14.23 -12.37 8.35
C PRO A 74 12.93 -13.09 8.75
N PHE A 75 11.81 -12.37 8.81
CA PHE A 75 10.50 -12.86 9.18
C PHE A 75 9.43 -12.32 8.22
N SER A 76 8.31 -13.03 8.13
CA SER A 76 7.16 -12.57 7.36
C SER A 76 6.50 -11.37 8.05
N LEU A 77 6.25 -10.32 7.27
CA LEU A 77 5.57 -9.12 7.74
C LEU A 77 4.09 -9.41 8.00
N ASP A 78 3.55 -8.79 9.05
CA ASP A 78 2.11 -8.78 9.28
C ASP A 78 1.38 -7.95 8.22
N PRO A 79 0.09 -8.21 7.95
CA PRO A 79 -0.68 -7.49 6.92
C PRO A 79 -0.57 -5.97 7.04
N PHE A 80 -0.66 -5.44 8.26
CA PHE A 80 -0.59 -3.99 8.50
C PHE A 80 0.80 -3.42 8.19
N GLN A 81 1.87 -4.19 8.47
CA GLN A 81 3.25 -3.77 8.24
C GLN A 81 3.52 -3.70 6.74
N GLN A 82 3.13 -4.75 5.99
CA GLN A 82 3.29 -4.79 4.54
C GLN A 82 2.44 -3.72 3.84
N THR A 83 1.20 -3.51 4.31
CA THR A 83 0.30 -2.48 3.76
C THR A 83 0.89 -1.09 3.96
N ALA A 84 1.36 -0.78 5.17
CA ALA A 84 2.00 0.51 5.45
C ALA A 84 3.27 0.72 4.62
N ILE A 85 4.09 -0.33 4.45
CA ILE A 85 5.29 -0.28 3.60
C ILE A 85 4.93 -0.01 2.13
N ASN A 86 3.89 -0.66 1.60
CA ASN A 86 3.45 -0.39 0.23
C ASN A 86 2.97 1.05 0.07
N CYS A 87 2.24 1.60 1.05
CA CYS A 87 1.83 2.99 1.05
C CYS A 87 3.02 3.95 1.08
N LEU A 88 4.04 3.68 1.90
CA LEU A 88 5.27 4.46 1.92
C LEU A 88 6.00 4.41 0.57
N GLU A 89 6.17 3.23 -0.01
CA GLU A 89 6.82 3.04 -1.32
C GLU A 89 6.03 3.67 -2.48
N ALA A 90 4.72 3.89 -2.31
CA ALA A 90 3.88 4.64 -3.24
C ALA A 90 3.94 6.17 -3.01
N GLY A 91 4.73 6.65 -2.04
CA GLY A 91 4.84 8.06 -1.71
C GLY A 91 3.67 8.61 -0.89
N HIS A 92 2.86 7.75 -0.27
CA HIS A 92 1.74 8.17 0.58
C HIS A 92 2.17 8.38 2.03
N ASN A 93 1.50 9.30 2.71
CA ASN A 93 1.59 9.43 4.16
C ASN A 93 0.76 8.32 4.83
N VAL A 94 1.26 7.80 5.95
CA VAL A 94 0.62 6.69 6.67
C VAL A 94 0.46 7.01 8.16
N LEU A 95 -0.69 6.62 8.71
CA LEU A 95 -0.92 6.53 10.15
C LEU A 95 -1.12 5.05 10.50
N VAL A 96 -0.32 4.52 11.42
CA VAL A 96 -0.41 3.13 11.85
C VAL A 96 -0.88 3.05 13.30
N ALA A 97 -2.06 2.48 13.51
CA ALA A 97 -2.62 2.21 14.83
C ALA A 97 -2.58 0.70 15.13
N ALA A 98 -1.83 0.31 16.16
CA ALA A 98 -1.73 -1.08 16.64
C ALA A 98 -1.23 -1.09 18.09
N HIS A 99 -1.33 -2.22 18.80
CA HIS A 99 -0.75 -2.38 20.14
C HIS A 99 0.78 -2.21 20.14
N THR A 100 1.38 -1.80 21.27
CA THR A 100 2.83 -1.53 21.38
C THR A 100 3.69 -2.73 20.96
N SER A 101 3.28 -3.94 21.33
CA SER A 101 3.97 -5.19 21.01
C SER A 101 3.75 -5.71 19.58
N ALA A 102 2.89 -5.08 18.77
CA ALA A 102 2.55 -5.57 17.42
C ALA A 102 3.65 -5.33 16.36
N GLY A 103 4.72 -4.60 16.71
CA GLY A 103 5.84 -4.37 15.78
C GLY A 103 5.69 -3.15 14.87
N LYS A 104 5.02 -2.07 15.33
CA LYS A 104 4.96 -0.79 14.59
C LYS A 104 6.35 -0.23 14.22
N THR A 105 7.36 -0.52 15.03
CA THR A 105 8.77 -0.13 14.79
C THR A 105 9.28 -0.61 13.42
N VAL A 106 8.80 -1.76 12.92
CA VAL A 106 9.15 -2.26 11.58
C VAL A 106 8.80 -1.26 10.48
N VAL A 107 7.65 -0.59 10.59
CA VAL A 107 7.24 0.43 9.61
C VAL A 107 8.13 1.66 9.70
N ALA A 108 8.47 2.09 10.92
CA ALA A 108 9.35 3.22 11.16
C ALA A 108 10.79 2.97 10.65
N GLU A 109 11.34 1.79 10.94
CA GLU A 109 12.65 1.35 10.41
C GLU A 109 12.68 1.31 8.89
N TYR A 110 11.58 0.86 8.26
CA TYR A 110 11.48 0.86 6.81
C TYR A 110 11.47 2.27 6.23
N ALA A 111 10.67 3.19 6.80
CA ALA A 111 10.64 4.59 6.38
C ALA A 111 12.02 5.25 6.51
N PHE A 112 12.74 4.96 7.58
CA PHE A 112 14.11 5.44 7.78
C PHE A 112 15.07 4.87 6.72
N ALA A 113 15.00 3.56 6.43
CA ALA A 113 15.80 2.95 5.38
C ALA A 113 15.46 3.52 3.99
N MET A 114 14.20 3.86 3.73
CA MET A 114 13.77 4.55 2.51
C MET A 114 14.41 5.92 2.39
N ALA A 115 14.46 6.71 3.48
CA ALA A 115 15.10 8.03 3.47
C ALA A 115 16.57 7.93 3.08
N ILE A 116 17.32 7.01 3.71
CA ILE A 116 18.74 6.77 3.39
C ILE A 116 18.92 6.29 1.94
N ARG A 117 18.03 5.42 1.44
CA ARG A 117 18.07 4.96 0.05
C ARG A 117 17.81 6.10 -0.93
N CYS A 118 16.99 7.08 -0.54
CA CYS A 118 16.66 8.26 -1.34
C CYS A 118 17.68 9.39 -1.23
N ASP A 119 18.71 9.30 -0.39
CA ASP A 119 19.86 10.24 -0.33
C ASP A 119 20.81 10.10 -1.54
N GLY A 120 20.23 9.92 -2.73
CA GLY A 120 20.79 10.37 -4.00
C GLY A 120 20.67 11.90 -4.20
N TRP A 121 20.45 12.69 -3.14
CA TRP A 121 20.75 14.12 -3.12
C TRP A 121 22.24 14.33 -2.78
N GLY A 122 23.13 13.71 -3.56
CA GLY A 122 24.53 14.11 -3.64
C GLY A 122 24.67 15.28 -4.61
N PRO A 123 25.66 16.19 -4.44
CA PRO A 123 25.80 17.33 -5.35
C PRO A 123 25.99 16.82 -6.77
N SER A 124 25.13 17.32 -7.66
CA SER A 124 25.23 17.16 -9.12
C SER A 124 26.48 17.86 -9.65
#